data_AF-A0A945BFD5-F1
#
_entry.id   AF-A0A945BFD5-F1
#
_cell.length_a   1.000
_cell.length_b   1.000
_cell.length_c   1.000
_cell.angle_alpha   90.00
_cell.angle_beta   90.00
_cell.angle_gamma   90.00
#
_symmetry.space_group_name_H-M   'P 1'
#
loop_
_entity.id
_entity.type
_entity.pdbx_description
1 polymer ?
#
loop_
_entity_poly.entity_id
_entity_poly.type
_entity_poly.pdbx_seq_one_letter_code
_entity_poly.pdbx_strand_id
1 'polypeptide(L)'
;MDLTTILTLTCIGLLAGILSGVVGIGGGLIMIPLMMLLLGMDQLTAQGTSLAVMLPPIGILAAYNYYQNGNLKINYALIIATTFILGGYFGSKLAMQVHPHTLRKVFAFIMFVASIKMFFSKS
;
A
#
# COMPACT_ATOMS: atom_id res chain seq x y z
N MET A 1 -23.36 -8.99 -8.09
CA MET A 1 -22.79 -8.20 -6.99
C MET A 1 -23.74 -7.04 -6.74
N ASP A 2 -24.10 -6.80 -5.49
CA ASP A 2 -25.00 -5.69 -5.16
C ASP A 2 -24.28 -4.35 -5.29
N LEU A 3 -25.05 -3.30 -5.57
CA LEU A 3 -24.53 -1.94 -5.74
C LEU A 3 -23.72 -1.47 -4.53
N THR A 4 -24.19 -1.80 -3.32
CA THR A 4 -23.51 -1.51 -2.05
C THR A 4 -22.12 -2.14 -1.97
N THR A 5 -21.97 -3.37 -2.47
CA THR A 5 -20.67 -4.07 -2.50
C THR A 5 -19.71 -3.38 -3.46
N ILE A 6 -20.19 -3.00 -4.66
CA ILE A 6 -19.36 -2.33 -5.66
C ILE A 6 -18.87 -0.98 -5.14
N LEU A 7 -19.76 -0.18 -4.53
CA LEU A 7 -19.39 1.11 -3.92
C LEU A 7 -18.36 0.92 -2.80
N THR A 8 -18.54 -0.10 -1.97
CA THR A 8 -17.60 -0.39 -0.87
C THR A 8 -16.22 -0.76 -1.42
N LEU A 9 -16.14 -1.65 -2.41
CA LEU A 9 -14.88 -2.05 -3.03
C LEU A 9 -14.16 -0.90 -3.73
N THR A 10 -14.91 -0.04 -4.43
CA THR A 10 -14.37 1.17 -5.05
C THR A 10 -13.79 2.14 -4.03
N CYS A 11 -14.50 2.35 -2.90
CA CYS A 11 -14.02 3.20 -1.83
C CYS A 11 -12.74 2.63 -1.19
N ILE A 12 -12.71 1.31 -0.95
CA ILE A 12 -11.53 0.61 -0.45
C ILE A 12 -10.35 0.81 -1.41
N GLY A 13 -10.54 0.55 -2.71
CA GLY A 13 -9.47 0.67 -3.70
C GLY A 13 -8.93 2.09 -3.80
N LEU A 14 -9.80 3.10 -3.90
CA LEU A 14 -9.38 4.51 -3.93
C LEU A 14 -8.60 4.91 -2.68
N LEU A 15 -9.13 4.65 -1.48
CA LEU A 15 -8.50 5.05 -0.22
C LEU A 15 -7.19 4.30 -0.01
N ALA A 16 -7.17 2.98 -0.23
CA ALA A 16 -5.96 2.18 -0.13
C ALA A 16 -4.92 2.62 -1.17
N GLY A 17 -5.34 2.96 -2.38
CA GLY A 17 -4.49 3.49 -3.44
C GLY A 17 -3.84 4.81 -3.03
N ILE A 18 -4.63 5.80 -2.58
CA ILE A 18 -4.12 7.11 -2.14
C ILE A 18 -3.11 6.92 -1.00
N LEU A 19 -3.48 6.18 0.04
CA LEU A 19 -2.62 5.95 1.19
C LEU A 19 -1.34 5.21 0.79
N SER A 20 -1.45 4.16 -0.03
CA SER A 20 -0.29 3.41 -0.51
C SER A 20 0.60 4.24 -1.44
N GLY A 21 0.03 5.13 -2.25
CA GLY A 21 0.77 6.05 -3.11
C GLY A 21 1.50 7.12 -2.30
N VAL A 22 0.84 7.68 -1.27
CA VAL A 22 1.43 8.70 -0.38
C VAL A 22 2.53 8.11 0.48
N VAL A 23 2.35 6.89 1.00
CA VAL A 23 3.16 6.36 2.12
C VAL A 23 4.00 5.13 1.74
N GLY A 24 3.70 4.44 0.64
CA GLY A 24 4.44 3.23 0.23
C GLY A 24 4.05 1.97 1.00
N ILE A 25 2.80 1.90 1.48
CA ILE A 25 2.37 0.92 2.50
C ILE A 25 2.48 -0.53 2.04
N GLY A 26 2.28 -0.83 0.75
CA GLY A 26 2.07 -2.21 0.29
C GLY A 26 3.07 -3.23 0.87
N GLY A 27 4.34 -2.83 1.06
CA GLY A 27 5.45 -3.70 1.50
C GLY A 27 6.59 -2.91 2.13
N GLY A 28 6.40 -1.60 2.26
CA GLY A 28 7.39 -0.67 2.77
C GLY A 28 7.59 -0.73 4.28
N LEU A 29 6.75 -1.43 5.03
CA LEU A 29 6.85 -1.52 6.49
C LEU A 29 8.22 -2.04 6.95
N ILE A 30 8.81 -2.97 6.20
CA ILE A 30 10.16 -3.50 6.46
C ILE A 30 11.17 -2.90 5.49
N MET A 31 10.85 -2.89 4.19
CA MET A 31 11.81 -2.49 3.15
C MET A 31 12.22 -1.02 3.24
N ILE A 32 11.29 -0.10 3.51
CA ILE A 32 11.60 1.35 3.56
C ILE A 32 12.51 1.67 4.75
N PRO A 33 12.23 1.25 6.00
CA PRO A 33 13.16 1.44 7.11
C PRO A 33 14.53 0.84 6.87
N LEU A 34 14.62 -0.38 6.32
CA LEU A 34 15.91 -1.02 6.05
C LEU A 34 16.71 -0.26 4.98
N MET A 35 16.07 0.18 3.90
CA MET A 35 16.73 1.00 2.88
C MET A 35 17.20 2.35 3.44
N MET A 36 16.40 3.00 4.28
CA MET A 36 16.82 4.26 4.92
C MET A 36 17.96 4.06 5.92
N LEU A 37 17.89 3.03 6.77
CA LEU A 37 18.84 2.81 7.87
C LEU A 37 20.15 2.18 7.39
N LEU A 38 20.07 1.21 6.47
CA LEU A 38 21.23 0.44 6.01
C LEU A 38 21.88 1.05 4.77
N LEU A 39 21.09 1.67 3.88
CA LEU A 39 21.58 2.22 2.61
C LEU A 39 21.56 3.76 2.58
N GLY A 40 21.05 4.42 3.62
CA GLY A 40 20.99 5.88 3.69
C GLY A 40 20.05 6.52 2.66
N MET A 41 19.14 5.74 2.06
CA MET A 41 18.23 6.25 1.03
C MET A 41 17.29 7.30 1.61
N ASP A 42 16.95 8.31 0.80
CA ASP A 42 15.88 9.23 1.16
C ASP A 42 14.51 8.52 1.12
N GLN A 43 13.54 9.08 1.86
CA GLN A 43 12.21 8.48 2.02
C GLN A 43 11.50 8.24 0.68
N LEU A 44 11.62 9.20 -0.27
CA LEU A 44 10.87 9.14 -1.52
C LEU A 44 11.45 8.05 -2.43
N THR A 45 12.78 7.96 -2.51
CA THR A 45 13.46 6.91 -3.28
C THR A 45 13.19 5.53 -2.68
N ALA A 46 13.35 5.36 -1.36
CA ALA A 46 13.08 4.08 -0.69
C ALA A 46 11.62 3.62 -0.89
N GLN A 47 10.68 4.56 -0.84
CA GLN A 47 9.26 4.31 -1.09
C GLN A 47 8.99 3.89 -2.54
N GLY A 48 9.53 4.62 -3.52
CA GLY A 48 9.40 4.29 -4.94
C GLY A 48 9.97 2.91 -5.26
N THR A 49 11.16 2.61 -4.74
CA THR A 49 11.81 1.30 -4.91
C THR A 49 10.97 0.18 -4.28
N SER A 50 10.43 0.40 -3.07
CA SER A 50 9.58 -0.61 -2.42
C SER A 50 8.32 -0.90 -3.24
N LEU A 51 7.63 0.12 -3.76
CA LEU A 51 6.45 -0.06 -4.62
C LEU A 51 6.80 -0.84 -5.91
N ALA A 52 7.95 -0.53 -6.52
CA ALA A 52 8.42 -1.21 -7.72
C ALA A 52 8.75 -2.69 -7.48
N VAL A 53 9.26 -3.06 -6.29
CA VAL A 53 9.54 -4.47 -5.94
C VAL A 53 8.27 -5.25 -5.63
N MET A 54 7.21 -4.57 -5.20
CA MET A 54 5.97 -5.25 -4.84
C MET A 54 5.11 -5.66 -6.01
N LEU A 55 4.99 -4.79 -7.02
CA LEU A 55 4.03 -4.99 -8.09
C LEU A 55 4.38 -6.21 -8.98
N PRO A 56 5.63 -6.34 -9.51
CA PRO A 56 5.95 -7.37 -10.48
C PRO A 56 6.22 -8.77 -9.90
N PRO A 57 7.19 -8.99 -8.97
CA PRO A 57 7.52 -10.34 -8.51
C PRO A 57 6.63 -10.81 -7.36
N ILE A 58 6.43 -10.00 -6.31
CA ILE A 58 5.72 -10.44 -5.10
C ILE A 58 4.22 -10.51 -5.34
N GLY A 59 3.63 -9.43 -5.88
CA GLY A 59 2.20 -9.34 -6.09
C GLY A 59 1.66 -10.44 -7.00
N ILE A 60 2.32 -10.67 -8.14
CA ILE A 60 1.90 -11.69 -9.12
C ILE A 60 2.04 -13.10 -8.54
N LEU A 61 3.21 -13.47 -8.00
CA LEU A 61 3.45 -14.83 -7.51
C LEU A 61 2.63 -15.15 -6.26
N ALA A 62 2.45 -14.19 -5.35
CA ALA A 62 1.61 -14.37 -4.18
C ALA A 62 0.13 -14.52 -4.58
N ALA A 63 -0.39 -13.62 -5.43
CA ALA A 63 -1.77 -13.71 -5.90
C ALA A 63 -2.05 -15.02 -6.64
N TYR A 64 -1.09 -15.51 -7.43
CA TYR A 64 -1.19 -16.81 -8.10
C TYR A 64 -1.35 -17.96 -7.09
N ASN A 65 -0.55 -17.99 -6.02
CA ASN A 65 -0.71 -18.99 -4.97
C ASN A 65 -2.08 -18.90 -4.28
N TYR A 66 -2.57 -17.70 -3.97
CA TYR A 66 -3.91 -17.53 -3.38
C TYR A 66 -5.02 -17.95 -4.34
N TYR A 67 -4.85 -17.71 -5.64
CA TYR A 67 -5.78 -18.15 -6.67
C TYR A 67 -5.84 -19.68 -6.74
N GLN A 68 -4.69 -20.36 -6.78
CA GLN A 68 -4.61 -21.82 -6.83
C GLN A 68 -5.24 -22.50 -5.61
N ASN A 69 -5.23 -21.83 -4.45
CA ASN A 69 -5.85 -22.34 -3.23
C ASN A 69 -7.33 -21.93 -3.07
N GLY A 70 -7.96 -21.31 -4.08
CA GLY A 70 -9.36 -20.87 -4.00
C GLY A 70 -9.61 -19.67 -3.08
N ASN A 71 -8.54 -19.03 -2.59
CA ASN A 71 -8.58 -17.93 -1.62
C ASN A 71 -8.58 -16.54 -2.28
N LEU A 72 -8.79 -16.45 -3.60
CA LEU A 72 -8.82 -15.21 -4.35
C LEU A 72 -10.19 -14.95 -4.99
N LYS A 73 -10.85 -13.87 -4.58
CA LYS A 73 -12.05 -13.35 -5.26
C LYS A 73 -11.64 -12.43 -6.41
N ILE A 74 -11.45 -12.98 -7.61
CA ILE A 74 -11.01 -12.22 -8.80
C ILE A 74 -11.90 -10.99 -9.06
N ASN A 75 -13.23 -11.15 -8.98
CA ASN A 75 -14.16 -10.06 -9.23
C ASN A 75 -13.94 -8.86 -8.29
N TYR A 76 -13.59 -9.13 -7.03
CA TYR A 76 -13.34 -8.08 -6.03
C TYR A 76 -11.97 -7.45 -6.27
N ALA A 77 -10.97 -8.30 -6.55
CA ALA A 77 -9.61 -7.87 -6.85
C ALA A 77 -9.56 -6.93 -8.05
N LEU A 78 -10.33 -7.20 -9.12
CA LEU A 78 -10.36 -6.35 -10.31
C LEU A 78 -10.93 -4.95 -10.02
N ILE A 79 -12.07 -4.85 -9.32
CA ILE A 79 -12.69 -3.56 -8.98
C ILE A 79 -11.76 -2.73 -8.08
N ILE A 80 -11.18 -3.38 -7.07
CA ILE A 80 -10.21 -2.73 -6.18
C ILE A 80 -8.99 -2.30 -6.98
N ALA A 81 -8.43 -3.15 -7.85
CA ALA A 81 -7.24 -2.83 -8.63
C ALA A 81 -7.44 -1.61 -9.52
N THR A 82 -8.57 -1.52 -10.25
CA THR A 82 -8.86 -0.37 -11.13
C THR A 82 -8.86 0.95 -10.35
N THR A 83 -9.51 0.96 -9.20
CA THR A 83 -9.67 2.17 -8.37
C THR A 83 -8.41 2.47 -7.55
N PHE A 84 -7.66 1.42 -7.18
CA PHE A 84 -6.36 1.50 -6.52
C PHE A 84 -5.30 2.11 -7.41
N ILE A 85 -5.27 1.79 -8.71
CA ILE A 85 -4.36 2.42 -9.68
C ILE A 85 -4.57 3.94 -9.71
N LEU A 86 -5.84 4.37 -9.79
CA LEU A 86 -6.18 5.80 -9.77
C LEU A 86 -5.73 6.45 -8.45
N GLY A 87 -6.10 5.86 -7.31
CA GLY A 87 -5.70 6.36 -6.00
C GLY A 87 -4.17 6.43 -5.83
N GLY A 88 -3.45 5.39 -6.25
CA GLY A 88 -1.99 5.30 -6.17
C GLY A 88 -1.28 6.31 -7.04
N TYR A 89 -1.80 6.58 -8.24
CA TYR A 89 -1.26 7.61 -9.13
C TYR A 89 -1.39 9.00 -8.50
N PHE A 90 -2.57 9.38 -8.03
CA PHE A 90 -2.76 10.68 -7.38
C PHE A 90 -2.03 10.76 -6.03
N GLY A 91 -2.04 9.69 -5.25
CA GLY A 91 -1.34 9.60 -3.97
C GLY A 91 0.17 9.76 -4.10
N SER A 92 0.79 9.12 -5.08
CA SER A 92 2.24 9.29 -5.33
C SER A 92 2.56 10.69 -5.83
N LYS A 93 1.70 11.30 -6.64
CA LYS A 93 1.84 12.71 -7.04
C LYS A 93 1.75 13.67 -5.86
N LEU A 94 0.84 13.42 -4.92
CA LEU A 94 0.78 14.17 -3.66
C LEU A 94 2.05 13.97 -2.83
N ALA A 95 2.57 12.75 -2.73
CA ALA A 95 3.80 12.45 -1.98
C ALA A 95 4.98 13.31 -2.46
N MET A 96 5.14 13.46 -3.78
CA MET A 96 6.21 14.23 -4.40
C MET A 96 6.12 15.74 -4.13
N GLN A 97 4.94 16.25 -3.77
CA GLN A 97 4.72 17.67 -3.43
C GLN A 97 4.93 17.96 -1.94
N VAL A 98 4.99 16.92 -1.09
CA VAL A 98 5.12 17.06 0.36
C VAL A 98 6.59 17.10 0.75
N HIS A 99 6.94 17.97 1.69
CA HIS A 99 8.30 18.03 2.23
C HIS A 99 8.75 16.67 2.80
N PRO A 100 9.97 16.19 2.51
CA PRO A 100 10.44 14.86 2.92
C PRO A 100 10.32 14.59 4.43
N HIS A 101 10.57 15.61 5.25
CA HIS A 101 10.43 15.52 6.71
C HIS A 101 8.99 15.26 7.16
N THR A 102 8.01 15.89 6.51
CA THR A 102 6.58 15.67 6.76
C THR A 102 6.17 14.27 6.30
N LEU A 103 6.66 13.83 5.14
CA LEU A 103 6.38 12.49 4.61
C LEU A 103 6.87 11.40 5.57
N ARG A 104 8.10 11.56 6.11
CA ARG A 104 8.68 10.66 7.11
C ARG A 104 7.86 10.62 8.40
N LYS A 105 7.35 11.76 8.87
CA LYS A 105 6.47 11.84 10.05
C LYS A 105 5.14 11.13 9.82
N VAL A 106 4.51 11.33 8.66
CA VAL A 106 3.25 10.67 8.29
C VAL A 106 3.46 9.15 8.24
N PHE A 107 4.53 8.69 7.60
CA PHE A 107 4.90 7.27 7.57
C PHE A 107 5.09 6.71 8.98
N ALA A 108 5.88 7.38 9.83
CA ALA A 108 6.12 6.95 11.21
C ALA A 108 4.83 6.90 12.04
N PHE A 109 3.94 7.88 11.90
CA PHE A 109 2.66 7.92 12.59
C PHE A 109 1.75 6.75 12.17
N ILE A 110 1.68 6.45 10.88
CA ILE A 110 0.90 5.30 10.38
C ILE A 110 1.45 3.98 10.94
N MET A 111 2.77 3.83 10.96
CA MET A 111 3.42 2.64 11.53
C MET A 111 3.15 2.51 13.03
N PHE A 112 3.17 3.63 13.75
CA PHE A 112 2.85 3.66 15.17
C PHE A 112 1.40 3.23 15.44
N VAL A 113 0.43 3.78 14.70
CA VAL A 113 -0.98 3.40 14.82
C VAL A 113 -1.18 1.93 14.43
N ALA A 114 -0.55 1.46 13.35
CA ALA A 114 -0.62 0.06 12.94
C ALA A 114 -0.08 -0.88 14.02
N SER A 115 1.06 -0.53 14.63
CA SER A 115 1.66 -1.28 15.73
C SER A 115 0.74 -1.34 16.95
N ILE A 116 0.19 -0.20 17.39
CA ILE A 116 -0.78 -0.14 18.51
C ILE A 116 -2.00 -1.01 18.19
N LYS A 117 -2.59 -0.85 17.01
CA LYS A 117 -3.79 -1.60 16.64
C LYS A 117 -3.49 -3.10 16.63
N MET A 118 -2.37 -3.54 16.07
CA MET A 118 -1.97 -4.96 16.11
C MET A 118 -1.76 -5.47 17.52
N PHE A 119 -1.19 -4.65 18.41
CA PHE A 119 -0.95 -5.02 19.80
C PHE A 119 -2.24 -5.21 20.61
N PHE A 120 -3.26 -4.37 20.36
CA PHE A 120 -4.55 -4.43 21.07
C PHE A 120 -5.65 -5.20 20.32
N SER A 121 -5.40 -5.62 19.06
CA SER A 121 -6.34 -6.46 18.33
C SER A 121 -6.37 -7.84 18.98
N LYS A 122 -7.45 -8.15 19.70
CA LYS A 122 -7.74 -9.52 20.13
C LYS A 122 -7.79 -10.43 18.90
N SER A 123 -7.03 -11.52 18.97
CA SER A 123 -7.10 -12.61 18.00
C SER A 123 -8.47 -13.27 17.98
#